data_AF-A0A2G9R665-F1
#
_entry.id   AF-A0A2G9R665-F1
#
_cell.length_a   1.000
_cell.length_b   1.000
_cell.length_c   1.000
_cell.angle_alpha   90.00
_cell.angle_beta   90.00
_cell.angle_gamma   90.00
#
_symmetry.space_group_name_H-M   'P 1'
#
loop_
_entity.id
_entity.type
_entity.pdbx_description
1 polymer ?
#
loop_
_entity_poly.entity_id
_entity_poly.type
_entity_poly.pdbx_seq_one_letter_code
_entity_poly.pdbx_strand_id
1 'polypeptide(L)'
;MVVMASHMQEQEVGDGTNFVLVFAGALLELAEELLRMGLSVSEVIEGYEKASKKALEILSDLVCSSAKNLHDVDEVASLLQTSIMSKQYGNEGFLSKLIAQACVSVLPESGNFNVDNIRVCKILGSGICSSSVLHGMVFKKETEGDVTSVKDAKIAVYSCPLDTTVTETKVMLFYLTLCITHAI
;
A
#
# COMPACT_ATOMS: atom_id res chain seq x y z
N MET A 1 10.51 -10.52 18.90
CA MET A 1 10.72 -11.42 17.75
C MET A 1 9.51 -11.44 16.83
N VAL A 2 8.30 -11.78 17.31
CA VAL A 2 7.08 -11.80 16.47
C VAL A 2 6.73 -10.44 15.86
N VAL A 3 6.97 -9.34 16.57
CA VAL A 3 6.79 -7.97 16.04
C VAL A 3 7.69 -7.72 14.81
N MET A 4 8.92 -8.24 14.80
CA MET A 4 9.82 -8.10 13.64
C MET A 4 9.29 -8.89 12.45
N ALA A 5 8.78 -10.11 12.67
CA ALA A 5 8.16 -10.91 11.62
C ALA A 5 6.93 -10.20 11.01
N SER A 6 6.10 -9.58 11.85
CA SER A 6 4.98 -8.75 11.38
C SER A 6 5.44 -7.56 10.54
N HIS A 7 6.55 -6.91 10.91
CA HIS A 7 7.09 -5.78 10.15
C HIS A 7 7.66 -6.22 8.79
N MET A 8 8.31 -7.39 8.73
CA MET A 8 8.77 -7.96 7.46
C MET A 8 7.60 -8.31 6.54
N GLN A 9 6.50 -8.84 7.09
CA GLN A 9 5.27 -9.11 6.33
C GLN A 9 4.67 -7.84 5.72
N GLU A 10 4.69 -6.74 6.48
CA GLU A 10 4.24 -5.43 6.00
C GLU A 10 5.10 -4.89 4.85
N GLN A 11 6.42 -5.08 4.91
CA GLN A 11 7.35 -4.58 3.88
C GLN A 11 7.30 -5.39 2.58
N GLU A 12 7.19 -6.72 2.68
CA GLU A 12 7.25 -7.61 1.51
C GLU A 12 5.89 -7.81 0.83
N VAL A 13 4.81 -7.97 1.63
CA VAL A 13 3.47 -8.31 1.13
C VAL A 13 2.47 -7.17 1.34
N GLY A 14 2.57 -6.45 2.46
CA GLY A 14 1.71 -5.31 2.77
C GLY A 14 0.32 -5.67 3.35
N ASP A 15 -0.03 -6.95 3.48
CA ASP A 15 -1.26 -7.40 4.14
C ASP A 15 -0.98 -8.63 5.04
N GLY A 16 -1.92 -8.94 5.95
CA GLY A 16 -1.84 -10.12 6.81
C GLY A 16 -0.93 -10.00 8.04
N THR A 17 -0.52 -8.79 8.43
CA THR A 17 0.30 -8.54 9.63
C THR A 17 -0.33 -9.11 10.90
N ASN A 18 -1.63 -8.89 11.09
CA ASN A 18 -2.39 -9.47 12.20
C ASN A 18 -2.47 -11.00 12.15
N PHE A 19 -2.53 -11.58 10.94
CA PHE A 19 -2.54 -13.04 10.78
C PHE A 19 -1.23 -13.64 11.29
N VAL A 20 -0.08 -13.06 10.95
CA VAL A 20 1.24 -13.53 11.43
C VAL A 20 1.31 -13.57 12.95
N LEU A 21 0.78 -12.54 13.63
CA LEU A 21 0.76 -12.45 15.09
C LEU A 21 -0.10 -13.57 15.71
N VAL A 22 -1.33 -13.74 15.24
CA VAL A 22 -2.26 -14.75 15.76
C VAL A 22 -1.77 -16.16 15.45
N PHE A 23 -1.28 -16.37 14.23
CA PHE A 23 -0.77 -17.66 13.78
C PHE A 23 0.46 -18.10 14.58
N ALA A 24 1.41 -17.19 14.82
CA ALA A 24 2.56 -17.48 15.69
C ALA A 24 2.14 -17.81 17.13
N GLY A 25 1.14 -17.10 17.68
CA GLY A 25 0.60 -17.39 19.00
C GLY A 25 0.02 -18.79 19.10
N ALA A 26 -0.82 -19.18 18.14
CA ALA A 26 -1.43 -20.51 18.09
C ALA A 26 -0.39 -21.64 17.94
N LEU A 27 0.66 -21.42 17.12
CA LEU A 27 1.75 -22.40 16.98
C LEU A 27 2.55 -22.60 18.27
N LEU A 28 2.71 -21.55 19.08
CA LEU A 28 3.39 -21.63 20.37
C LEU A 28 2.54 -22.35 21.42
N GLU A 29 1.23 -22.11 21.43
CA GLU A 29 0.29 -22.83 22.32
C GLU A 29 0.32 -24.34 22.05
N LEU A 30 0.26 -24.74 20.77
CA LEU A 30 0.38 -26.15 20.37
C LEU A 30 1.76 -26.73 20.68
N ALA A 31 2.83 -25.94 20.53
CA ALA A 31 4.17 -26.38 20.89
C ALA A 31 4.30 -26.64 22.39
N GLU A 32 3.66 -25.84 23.24
CA GLU A 32 3.65 -26.05 24.69
C GLU A 32 3.00 -27.40 25.04
N GLU A 33 1.88 -27.75 24.41
CA GLU A 33 1.22 -29.05 24.61
C GLU A 33 2.13 -30.22 24.23
N LEU A 34 2.81 -30.14 23.09
CA LEU A 34 3.75 -31.18 22.63
C LEU A 34 4.93 -31.36 23.59
N LEU A 35 5.46 -30.26 24.13
CA LEU A 35 6.53 -30.31 25.13
C LEU A 35 6.04 -30.93 26.45
N ARG A 36 4.81 -30.63 26.88
CA ARG A 36 4.18 -31.25 28.06
C ARG A 36 3.95 -32.75 27.88
N MET A 37 3.74 -33.22 26.65
CA MET A 37 3.64 -34.64 26.31
C MET A 37 4.99 -35.37 26.30
N GLY A 38 6.11 -34.64 26.45
CA GLY A 38 7.45 -35.21 26.55
C GLY A 38 8.24 -35.24 25.23
N LEU A 39 7.77 -34.58 24.16
CA LEU A 39 8.56 -34.41 22.95
C LEU A 39 9.75 -33.48 23.21
N SER A 40 10.88 -33.75 22.57
CA SER A 40 12.03 -32.84 22.62
C SER A 40 11.82 -31.62 21.73
N VAL A 41 12.43 -30.49 22.09
CA VAL A 41 12.34 -29.24 21.33
C VAL A 41 12.80 -29.43 19.88
N SER A 42 13.83 -30.24 19.64
CA SER A 42 14.34 -30.53 18.30
C SER A 42 13.32 -31.27 17.43
N GLU A 43 12.59 -32.23 18.00
CA GLU A 43 11.54 -32.97 17.27
C GLU A 43 10.37 -32.05 16.89
N VAL A 44 9.98 -31.13 17.76
CA VAL A 44 8.92 -30.15 17.47
C VAL A 44 9.33 -29.21 16.34
N ILE A 45 10.58 -28.71 16.38
CA ILE A 45 11.12 -27.85 15.31
C ILE A 45 11.14 -28.59 13.96
N GLU A 46 11.68 -29.81 13.93
CA GLU A 46 11.73 -30.61 12.69
C GLU A 46 10.32 -30.94 12.17
N GLY A 47 9.36 -31.20 13.08
CA GLY A 47 7.96 -31.39 12.75
C GLY A 47 7.34 -30.17 12.08
N TYR A 48 7.54 -28.97 12.64
CA TYR A 48 7.03 -27.72 12.06
C TYR A 48 7.70 -27.37 10.73
N GLU A 49 8.99 -27.64 10.54
CA GLU A 49 9.64 -27.44 9.24
C GLU A 49 9.06 -28.36 8.16
N LYS A 50 8.82 -29.64 8.49
CA LYS A 50 8.18 -30.59 7.57
C LYS A 50 6.74 -30.17 7.24
N ALA A 51 5.98 -29.76 8.26
CA ALA A 51 4.61 -29.28 8.08
C ALA A 51 4.55 -28.02 7.21
N SER A 52 5.47 -27.07 7.42
CA SER A 52 5.57 -25.84 6.62
C SER A 52 5.81 -26.13 5.15
N LYS A 53 6.78 -27.00 4.83
CA LYS A 53 7.04 -27.43 3.43
C LYS A 53 5.80 -28.06 2.81
N LYS A 54 5.12 -28.97 3.52
CA LYS A 54 3.93 -29.62 3.00
C LYS A 54 2.74 -28.67 2.85
N ALA A 55 2.59 -27.70 3.74
CA ALA A 55 1.55 -26.68 3.64
C ALA A 55 1.76 -25.80 2.40
N LEU A 56 2.99 -25.41 2.08
CA LEU A 56 3.30 -24.64 0.87
C LEU A 56 3.00 -25.42 -0.41
N GLU A 57 3.26 -26.73 -0.44
CA GLU A 57 2.86 -27.60 -1.56
C GLU A 57 1.33 -27.67 -1.74
N ILE A 58 0.57 -27.73 -0.64
CA ILE A 58 -0.89 -27.82 -0.72
C ILE A 58 -1.51 -26.47 -1.09
N LEU A 59 -0.92 -25.36 -0.64
CA LEU A 59 -1.43 -24.01 -0.90
C LEU A 59 -1.53 -23.68 -2.39
N SER A 60 -0.63 -24.18 -3.24
CA SER A 60 -0.71 -23.98 -4.69
C SER A 60 -1.94 -24.62 -5.31
N ASP A 61 -2.41 -25.74 -4.75
CA ASP A 61 -3.56 -26.48 -5.25
C ASP A 61 -4.89 -25.88 -4.78
N LEU A 62 -4.86 -25.03 -3.75
CA LEU A 62 -6.03 -24.40 -3.14
C LEU A 62 -6.36 -23.02 -3.75
N VAL A 63 -5.66 -22.59 -4.79
CA VAL A 63 -5.90 -21.29 -5.43
C VAL A 63 -7.22 -21.32 -6.20
N CYS A 64 -8.26 -20.68 -5.65
CA CYS A 64 -9.59 -20.63 -6.26
C CYS A 64 -9.71 -19.60 -7.39
N SER A 65 -8.95 -18.51 -7.32
CA SER A 65 -9.05 -17.39 -8.26
C SER A 65 -7.72 -16.65 -8.37
N SER A 66 -7.37 -16.25 -9.58
CA SER A 66 -6.19 -15.42 -9.87
C SER A 66 -6.54 -14.44 -10.98
N ALA A 67 -5.94 -13.24 -10.94
CA ALA A 67 -6.12 -12.23 -11.99
C ALA A 67 -5.49 -12.74 -13.29
N LYS A 68 -6.28 -12.81 -14.35
CA LYS A 68 -5.80 -13.11 -15.70
C LYS A 68 -5.29 -11.85 -16.38
N ASN A 69 -5.97 -10.72 -16.18
CA ASN A 69 -5.60 -9.44 -16.75
C ASN A 69 -5.47 -8.36 -15.67
N LEU A 70 -4.23 -7.97 -15.39
CA LEU A 70 -3.92 -6.91 -14.41
C LEU A 70 -4.25 -5.50 -14.92
N HIS A 71 -4.64 -5.34 -16.19
CA HIS A 71 -5.13 -4.08 -16.75
C HIS A 71 -6.66 -3.96 -16.71
N ASP A 72 -7.38 -5.01 -16.33
CA ASP A 72 -8.83 -4.93 -16.14
C ASP A 72 -9.16 -4.43 -14.72
N VAL A 73 -9.77 -3.25 -14.66
CA VAL A 73 -10.14 -2.60 -13.40
C VAL A 73 -11.13 -3.44 -12.60
N ASP A 74 -12.11 -4.07 -13.25
CA ASP A 74 -13.15 -4.80 -12.53
C ASP A 74 -12.60 -6.13 -11.97
N GLU A 75 -11.72 -6.81 -12.71
CA GLU A 75 -11.04 -8.02 -12.24
C GLU A 75 -10.15 -7.70 -11.03
N VAL A 76 -9.32 -6.67 -11.11
CA VAL A 76 -8.46 -6.23 -10.01
C VAL A 76 -9.29 -5.77 -8.80
N ALA A 77 -10.37 -5.02 -9.02
CA ALA A 77 -11.25 -4.55 -7.93
C ALA A 77 -11.86 -5.73 -7.15
N SER A 78 -12.27 -6.80 -7.84
CA SER A 78 -12.86 -7.98 -7.19
C SER A 78 -11.90 -8.65 -6.20
N LEU A 79 -10.62 -8.72 -6.53
CA LEU A 79 -9.58 -9.30 -5.68
C LEU A 79 -9.27 -8.37 -4.49
N LEU A 80 -9.13 -7.07 -4.75
CA LEU A 80 -8.85 -6.06 -3.72
C LEU A 80 -10.00 -5.91 -2.71
N GLN A 81 -11.24 -6.16 -3.12
CA GLN A 81 -12.41 -5.99 -2.27
C GLN A 81 -12.29 -6.78 -0.96
N THR A 82 -11.77 -8.01 -1.01
CA THR A 82 -11.63 -8.87 0.17
C THR A 82 -10.67 -8.27 1.21
N SER A 83 -9.50 -7.80 0.78
CA SER A 83 -8.53 -7.14 1.64
C SER A 83 -9.06 -5.81 2.20
N ILE A 84 -9.86 -5.05 1.45
CA ILE A 84 -10.42 -3.76 1.90
C ILE A 84 -11.58 -3.97 2.89
N MET A 85 -12.42 -4.98 2.65
CA MET A 85 -13.60 -5.27 3.46
C MET A 85 -13.26 -5.48 4.94
N SER A 86 -12.07 -6.03 5.24
CA SER A 86 -11.63 -6.22 6.63
C SER A 86 -11.21 -4.93 7.35
N LYS A 87 -11.09 -3.80 6.63
CA LYS A 87 -10.68 -2.49 7.18
C LYS A 87 -11.77 -1.42 7.04
N GLN A 88 -12.57 -1.48 5.97
CA GLN A 88 -13.68 -0.55 5.70
C GLN A 88 -14.89 -1.31 5.21
N TYR A 89 -15.86 -1.52 6.12
CA TYR A 89 -17.12 -2.17 5.80
C TYR A 89 -18.15 -1.16 5.30
N GLY A 90 -18.86 -1.49 4.22
CA GLY A 90 -19.93 -0.71 3.61
C GLY A 90 -19.50 0.19 2.45
N ASN A 91 -18.19 0.44 2.30
CA ASN A 91 -17.63 1.24 1.20
C ASN A 91 -16.61 0.46 0.36
N GLU A 92 -16.47 -0.84 0.58
CA GLU A 92 -15.46 -1.69 -0.06
C GLU A 92 -15.58 -1.72 -1.58
N GLY A 93 -16.81 -1.71 -2.12
CA GLY A 93 -17.04 -1.71 -3.57
C GLY A 93 -16.61 -0.39 -4.24
N PHE A 94 -16.80 0.74 -3.56
CA PHE A 94 -16.37 2.04 -4.06
C PHE A 94 -14.84 2.17 -3.98
N LEU A 95 -14.26 1.83 -2.82
CA LEU A 95 -12.82 1.93 -2.59
C LEU A 95 -12.02 0.96 -3.45
N SER A 96 -12.49 -0.27 -3.64
CA SER A 96 -11.82 -1.26 -4.49
C SER A 96 -11.72 -0.79 -5.94
N LYS A 97 -12.81 -0.23 -6.50
CA LYS A 97 -12.80 0.35 -7.85
C LYS A 97 -11.86 1.54 -7.95
N LEU A 98 -11.89 2.45 -6.97
CA LEU A 98 -11.00 3.61 -6.92
C LEU A 98 -9.52 3.19 -6.89
N ILE A 99 -9.17 2.24 -6.03
CA ILE A 99 -7.80 1.75 -5.87
C ILE A 99 -7.38 0.98 -7.13
N ALA A 100 -8.24 0.14 -7.69
CA ALA A 100 -7.97 -0.59 -8.92
C ALA A 100 -7.69 0.37 -10.09
N GLN A 101 -8.48 1.44 -10.25
CA GLN A 101 -8.24 2.47 -11.27
C GLN A 101 -6.85 3.11 -11.13
N ALA A 102 -6.46 3.47 -9.91
CA ALA A 102 -5.14 4.02 -9.63
C ALA A 102 -4.01 3.02 -9.94
N CYS A 103 -4.14 1.77 -9.51
CA CYS A 103 -3.17 0.71 -9.75
C CYS A 103 -2.99 0.41 -11.24
N VAL A 104 -4.09 0.23 -11.98
CA VAL A 104 -4.07 -0.05 -13.42
C VAL A 104 -3.40 1.08 -14.21
N SER A 105 -3.66 2.34 -13.82
CA SER A 105 -3.07 3.52 -14.49
C SER A 105 -1.55 3.63 -14.36
N VAL A 106 -0.98 3.03 -13.30
CA VAL A 106 0.44 3.11 -12.96
C VAL A 106 1.20 1.86 -13.37
N LEU A 107 0.51 0.75 -13.63
CA LEU A 107 1.11 -0.53 -13.97
C LEU A 107 1.86 -0.45 -15.32
N PRO A 108 3.20 -0.56 -15.33
CA PRO A 108 3.95 -0.59 -16.58
C PRO A 108 3.84 -1.97 -17.24
N GLU A 109 4.02 -2.02 -18.57
CA GLU A 109 4.05 -3.28 -19.33
C GLU A 109 5.16 -4.25 -18.86
N SER A 110 6.21 -3.72 -18.21
CA SER A 110 7.30 -4.51 -17.62
C SER A 110 6.90 -5.28 -16.36
N GLY A 111 5.72 -5.01 -15.79
CA GLY A 111 5.19 -5.68 -14.59
C GLY A 111 5.79 -5.20 -13.27
N ASN A 112 6.79 -4.31 -13.29
CA ASN A 112 7.38 -3.74 -12.07
C ASN A 112 6.47 -2.65 -11.47
N PHE A 113 5.60 -3.05 -10.55
CA PHE A 113 4.72 -2.13 -9.84
C PHE A 113 5.45 -1.50 -8.64
N ASN A 114 5.55 -0.16 -8.63
CA ASN A 114 6.05 0.59 -7.48
C ASN A 114 4.89 1.35 -6.82
N VAL A 115 4.67 1.09 -5.52
CA VAL A 115 3.63 1.72 -4.71
C VAL A 115 3.85 3.24 -4.58
N ASP A 116 5.11 3.70 -4.61
CA ASP A 116 5.46 5.12 -4.47
C ASP A 116 4.95 6.00 -5.61
N ASN A 117 4.59 5.40 -6.75
CA ASN A 117 4.01 6.10 -7.89
C ASN A 117 2.55 6.54 -7.63
N ILE A 118 1.89 6.01 -6.61
CA ILE A 118 0.53 6.38 -6.22
C ILE A 118 0.59 7.20 -4.93
N ARG A 119 0.13 8.45 -5.00
CA ARG A 119 0.10 9.36 -3.85
C ARG A 119 -1.32 9.65 -3.39
N VAL A 120 -1.59 9.38 -2.11
CA VAL A 120 -2.89 9.70 -1.49
C VAL A 120 -2.85 11.10 -0.86
N CYS A 121 -3.68 12.02 -1.35
CA CYS A 121 -3.85 13.36 -0.78
C CYS A 121 -5.16 13.43 0.01
N LYS A 122 -5.07 13.66 1.33
CA LYS A 122 -6.24 13.76 2.21
C LYS A 122 -6.68 15.22 2.36
N ILE A 123 -7.87 15.54 1.85
CA ILE A 123 -8.52 16.85 1.97
C ILE A 123 -9.64 16.72 3.01
N LEU A 124 -9.63 17.59 4.02
CA LEU A 124 -10.64 17.59 5.08
C LEU A 124 -11.90 18.33 4.61
N GLY A 125 -13.07 17.87 5.04
CA GLY A 125 -14.35 18.54 4.80
C GLY A 125 -15.33 17.81 3.87
N SER A 126 -14.95 16.65 3.33
CA SER A 126 -15.84 15.81 2.52
C SER A 126 -15.86 14.35 2.98
N GLY A 127 -16.80 13.57 2.46
CA GLY A 127 -16.96 12.14 2.74
C GLY A 127 -16.08 11.24 1.87
N ILE A 128 -16.07 9.93 2.16
CA ILE A 128 -15.26 8.96 1.40
C ILE A 128 -15.74 8.85 -0.05
N CYS A 129 -17.06 8.93 -0.28
CA CYS A 129 -17.68 8.77 -1.59
C CYS A 129 -17.37 9.90 -2.58
N SER A 130 -16.80 11.02 -2.13
CA SER A 130 -16.34 12.09 -3.02
C SER A 130 -14.88 11.92 -3.46
N SER A 131 -14.22 10.83 -3.07
CA SER A 131 -12.85 10.55 -3.50
C SER A 131 -12.81 10.23 -4.99
N SER A 132 -11.78 10.68 -5.69
CA SER A 132 -11.56 10.40 -7.11
C SER A 132 -10.08 10.19 -7.38
N VAL A 133 -9.79 9.41 -8.42
CA VAL A 133 -8.43 9.25 -8.94
C VAL A 133 -8.17 10.39 -9.92
N LEU A 134 -7.06 11.09 -9.71
CA LEU A 134 -6.61 12.18 -10.57
C LEU A 134 -5.34 11.74 -11.30
N HIS A 135 -5.32 11.94 -12.61
CA HIS A 135 -4.16 11.62 -13.45
C HIS A 135 -3.19 12.80 -13.40
N GLY A 136 -2.25 12.74 -12.47
CA GLY A 136 -1.28 13.80 -12.26
C GLY A 136 -0.86 13.93 -10.80
N MET A 137 -0.35 15.10 -10.43
CA MET A 137 0.13 15.36 -9.07
C MET A 137 -0.68 16.45 -8.39
N VAL A 138 -1.11 16.17 -7.15
CA VAL A 138 -1.92 17.09 -6.33
C VAL A 138 -1.09 17.58 -5.15
N PHE A 139 -1.15 18.89 -4.91
CA PHE A 139 -0.50 19.53 -3.77
C PHE A 139 -1.54 20.07 -2.81
N LYS A 140 -1.31 19.87 -1.51
CA LYS A 140 -2.15 20.44 -0.45
C LYS A 140 -1.88 21.94 -0.24
N LYS A 141 -0.77 22.45 -0.78
CA LYS A 141 -0.39 23.86 -0.66
C LYS A 141 -1.19 24.68 -1.68
N GLU A 142 -1.70 25.82 -1.24
CA GLU A 142 -2.32 26.81 -2.11
C GLU A 142 -1.26 27.52 -2.98
N THR A 143 -1.72 28.13 -4.07
CA THR A 143 -0.87 28.92 -4.96
C THR A 143 -0.42 30.20 -4.27
N GLU A 144 0.87 30.51 -4.36
CA GLU A 144 1.42 31.78 -3.90
C GLU A 144 1.28 32.81 -5.05
N GLY A 145 0.41 33.81 -4.89
CA GLY A 145 0.17 34.89 -5.86
C GLY A 145 -1.29 35.02 -6.32
N ASP A 146 -1.53 35.92 -7.27
CA ASP A 146 -2.89 36.27 -7.72
C ASP A 146 -3.47 35.29 -8.76
N VAL A 147 -2.62 34.49 -9.41
CA VAL A 147 -3.04 33.58 -10.47
C VAL A 147 -3.44 32.23 -9.87
N THR A 148 -4.74 31.97 -9.84
CA THR A 148 -5.34 30.74 -9.27
C THR A 148 -5.60 29.65 -10.30
N SER A 149 -5.73 30.01 -11.60
CA SER A 149 -5.99 29.05 -12.67
C SER A 149 -5.29 29.39 -13.97
N VAL A 150 -4.57 28.42 -14.54
CA VAL A 150 -3.89 28.50 -15.85
C VAL A 150 -4.13 27.19 -16.60
N LYS A 151 -4.43 27.26 -17.90
CA LYS A 151 -4.49 26.09 -18.80
C LYS A 151 -3.22 26.03 -19.64
N ASP A 152 -2.78 24.82 -20.00
CA ASP A 152 -1.59 24.56 -20.83
C ASP A 152 -0.29 25.20 -20.29
N ALA A 153 -0.12 25.16 -18.97
CA ALA A 153 1.06 25.70 -18.30
C ALA A 153 2.28 24.79 -18.47
N LYS A 154 3.46 25.38 -18.64
CA LYS A 154 4.74 24.67 -18.56
C LYS A 154 5.17 24.56 -17.11
N ILE A 155 5.39 23.34 -16.65
CA ILE A 155 5.78 23.05 -15.26
C ILE A 155 7.31 23.00 -15.18
N ALA A 156 7.89 23.79 -14.27
CA ALA A 156 9.29 23.74 -13.91
C ALA A 156 9.44 23.27 -12.46
N VAL A 157 10.36 22.34 -12.24
CA VAL A 157 10.68 21.81 -10.90
C VAL A 157 12.05 22.32 -10.51
N TYR A 158 12.11 23.19 -9.52
CA TYR A 158 13.36 23.71 -8.96
C TYR A 158 13.69 22.96 -7.67
N SER A 159 14.89 22.40 -7.60
CA SER A 159 15.42 21.77 -6.39
C SER A 159 16.27 22.73 -5.54
N CYS A 160 16.36 24.00 -5.95
CA CYS A 160 17.09 25.05 -5.23
C CYS A 160 16.14 25.90 -4.39
N PRO A 161 16.61 26.45 -3.25
CA PRO A 161 15.84 27.43 -2.50
C PRO A 161 15.65 28.70 -3.35
N LEU A 162 14.43 29.21 -3.37
CA LEU A 162 14.06 30.50 -3.96
C LEU A 162 14.08 31.57 -2.87
N ASP A 163 15.23 31.74 -2.22
CA ASP A 163 15.45 32.81 -1.24
C ASP A 163 16.32 33.91 -1.84
N THR A 164 15.97 35.16 -1.57
CA THR A 164 16.95 36.26 -1.61
C THR A 164 17.99 35.98 -0.53
N THR A 165 19.27 35.95 -0.91
CA THR A 165 20.40 35.67 -0.02
C THR A 165 20.32 36.48 1.28
N VAL A 166 19.84 35.86 2.36
CA VAL A 166 20.04 36.35 3.71
C VAL A 166 20.73 35.23 4.50
N THR A 167 21.79 35.67 5.18
CA THR A 167 22.83 34.92 5.87
C THR A 167 22.35 33.76 6.75
N GLU A 168 23.12 32.67 6.68
CA GLU A 168 23.23 31.52 7.59
C GLU A 168 22.22 31.44 8.74
N THR A 169 20.99 30.98 8.46
CA THR A 169 20.27 30.16 9.44
C THR A 169 19.47 29.12 8.66
N LYS A 170 19.82 27.84 8.84
CA LYS A 170 19.20 26.70 8.15
C LYS A 170 17.69 26.66 8.41
N VAL A 171 16.91 27.12 7.44
CA VAL A 171 15.50 26.78 7.31
C VAL A 171 15.34 26.17 5.92
N MET A 172 15.10 24.86 5.85
CA MET A 172 14.77 24.19 4.58
C MET A 172 13.28 24.38 4.31
N LEU A 173 12.95 25.36 3.46
CA LEU A 173 11.61 25.54 2.89
C LEU A 173 11.63 25.05 1.43
N PHE A 174 10.86 23.99 1.15
CA PHE A 174 10.61 23.56 -0.22
C PHE A 174 9.57 24.49 -0.86
N TYR A 175 10.00 25.39 -1.74
CA TYR A 175 9.11 26.12 -2.64
C TYR A 175 9.01 25.36 -3.96
N LEU A 176 7.98 24.54 -4.08
CA LEU A 176 7.53 24.07 -5.37
C LEU A 176 6.45 25.05 -5.86
N THR A 177 6.84 26.05 -6.65
CA THR A 177 5.86 26.92 -7.33
C THR A 177 5.25 26.13 -8.47
N LEU A 178 4.25 25.32 -8.12
CA LEU A 178 3.49 24.56 -9.08
C LEU A 178 2.23 25.34 -9.44
N CYS A 179 2.30 26.03 -10.57
CA CYS A 179 1.09 26.50 -11.24
C CYS A 179 0.47 25.26 -11.93
N ILE A 180 -0.26 24.43 -11.17
CA ILE A 180 -1.11 23.38 -11.73
C ILE A 180 -2.53 23.88 -11.72
N THR A 181 -3.10 23.99 -12.90
CA THR A 181 -4.53 23.86 -13.07
C THR A 181 -4.74 23.03 -14.34
N HIS A 182 -5.41 21.90 -14.16
CA HIS A 182 -5.88 21.01 -15.21
C HIS A 182 -4.79 20.45 -16.14
N ALA A 183 -4.13 19.38 -15.69
CA ALA A 183 -3.89 18.27 -16.61
C ALA A 183 -5.17 17.42 -16.61
N ILE A 184 -5.65 17.12 -17.81
CA ILE A 184 -6.92 16.47 -18.15
C ILE A 184 -7.20 15.22 -17.32
#